data_AF-A0A9W8IVL4-F1
#
_entry.id   AF-A0A9W8IVL4-F1
#
_cell.length_a   1.000
_cell.length_b   1.000
_cell.length_c   1.000
_cell.angle_alpha   90.00
_cell.angle_beta   90.00
_cell.angle_gamma   90.00
#
_symmetry.space_group_name_H-M   'P 1'
#
loop_
_entity.id
_entity.type
_entity.pdbx_description
1 polymer ?
#
loop_
_entity_poly.entity_id
_entity_poly.type
_entity_poly.pdbx_seq_one_letter_code
_entity_poly.pdbx_strand_id
1 'polypeptide(L)'
;MSALDDLQRDGEDVVISSADAVVHLEYDPTNLPSVEQVAEKHGGGNWTRFVCISDTHSKTFDVPHGDVLLHSGDLTQVGREGEMKKTMEWIYSMPHKVKIVIAGNHDLPLHRGWYDNNWKKRSQKKLDFEPIHEWLVGKMAKESGVIYLENQAVKFRVAPERREWSVYGSPWQPEFFNWAFNYKRDEAEGLVSKYESTDILLTHGPPHQILDQTRGDEMVGCEALAAHITCGRLRPRLHAFGHIHEAHGAHIHSWESTGVCEPLQVQNDINYPIQLSPDDSEDEAAGRREKLEPSPPEDGFC
;
A
#
# COMPACT_ATOMS: atom_id res chain seq x y z
N MET A 1 27.84 10.14 -11.87
CA MET A 1 27.90 11.10 -10.74
C MET A 1 26.83 10.65 -9.78
N SER A 2 27.22 10.10 -8.62
CA SER A 2 26.26 9.53 -7.66
C SER A 2 25.63 10.68 -6.86
N ALA A 3 24.36 10.95 -7.11
CA ALA A 3 23.52 11.72 -6.21
C ALA A 3 22.62 10.73 -5.46
N LEU A 4 23.21 10.02 -4.50
CA LEU A 4 22.46 9.40 -3.42
C LEU A 4 22.61 10.41 -2.28
N ASP A 5 21.56 11.18 -2.02
CA ASP A 5 21.53 12.07 -0.87
C ASP A 5 21.57 11.22 0.40
N ASP A 6 22.48 11.61 1.29
CA ASP A 6 22.76 11.00 2.57
C ASP A 6 21.46 10.85 3.39
N LEU A 7 21.24 9.68 3.98
CA LEU A 7 20.32 9.52 5.11
C LEU A 7 20.77 10.49 6.21
N GLN A 8 20.13 11.65 6.30
CA GLN A 8 20.41 12.62 7.35
C GLN A 8 19.55 12.26 8.56
N ARG A 9 20.24 11.86 9.63
CA ARG A 9 19.63 11.78 10.97
C ARG A 9 19.75 13.16 11.60
N ASP A 10 18.65 13.91 11.64
CA ASP A 10 18.56 15.18 12.37
C ASP A 10 17.83 14.93 13.69
N GLY A 11 18.58 14.53 14.73
CA GLY A 11 17.99 14.05 15.98
C GLY A 11 17.47 12.62 15.88
N GLU A 12 16.20 12.40 16.25
CA GLU A 12 15.49 11.10 16.16
C GLU A 12 14.76 10.91 14.81
N ASP A 13 14.67 11.95 13.98
CA ASP A 13 13.96 11.88 12.69
C ASP A 13 14.83 11.26 11.58
N VAL A 14 14.21 10.45 10.72
CA VAL A 14 14.83 9.86 9.52
C VAL A 14 14.21 10.49 8.29
N VAL A 15 14.97 11.34 7.60
CA VAL A 15 14.53 12.08 6.43
C VAL A 15 15.42 11.77 5.23
N ILE A 16 14.79 11.48 4.09
CA ILE A 16 15.45 11.39 2.78
C ILE A 16 14.84 12.43 1.85
N SER A 17 15.66 13.10 1.05
CA SER A 17 15.20 14.18 0.18
C SER A 17 15.89 14.19 -1.18
N SER A 18 15.26 14.84 -2.15
CA SER A 18 15.81 15.24 -3.44
C SER A 18 15.39 16.69 -3.73
N ALA A 19 15.65 17.16 -4.95
CA ALA A 19 15.17 18.46 -5.40
C ALA A 19 13.63 18.57 -5.41
N ASP A 20 12.91 17.46 -5.57
CA ASP A 20 11.46 17.42 -5.81
C ASP A 20 10.69 16.44 -4.93
N ALA A 21 11.35 15.79 -3.96
CA ALA A 21 10.74 14.93 -2.95
C ALA A 21 11.39 15.12 -1.58
N VAL A 22 10.59 15.06 -0.52
CA VAL A 22 11.05 14.98 0.88
C VAL A 22 10.20 13.92 1.58
N VAL A 23 10.84 12.91 2.14
CA VAL A 23 10.17 11.78 2.81
C VAL A 23 10.65 11.72 4.26
N HIS A 24 9.69 11.78 5.17
CA HIS A 24 9.90 11.58 6.60
C HIS A 24 9.48 10.15 6.94
N LEU A 25 10.45 9.29 7.29
CA LEU A 25 10.23 7.89 7.69
C LEU A 25 10.02 7.76 9.19
N GLU A 26 10.83 8.47 9.97
CA GLU A 26 10.67 8.65 11.41
C GLU A 26 10.44 10.13 11.67
N TYR A 27 9.42 10.45 12.46
CA TYR A 27 9.03 11.83 12.75
C TYR A 27 8.20 11.92 14.03
N ASP A 28 8.33 13.04 14.74
CA ASP A 28 7.33 13.47 15.72
C ASP A 28 6.13 14.10 14.99
N PRO A 29 4.91 13.52 15.06
CA PRO A 29 3.73 14.05 14.38
C PRO A 29 3.34 15.47 14.83
N THR A 30 3.83 15.93 15.99
CA THR A 30 3.60 17.29 16.51
C THR A 30 4.62 18.31 16.02
N ASN A 31 5.74 17.85 15.43
CA ASN A 31 6.87 18.69 15.06
C ASN A 31 7.30 18.51 13.58
N LEU A 32 6.37 18.17 12.70
CA LEU A 32 6.65 18.15 11.27
C LEU A 32 6.78 19.57 10.70
N PRO A 33 7.77 19.84 9.81
CA PRO A 33 7.88 21.13 9.16
C PRO A 33 6.60 21.44 8.37
N SER A 34 6.23 22.70 8.20
CA SER A 34 5.11 23.07 7.33
C SER A 34 5.48 22.88 5.86
N VAL A 35 4.47 22.81 4.98
CA VAL A 35 4.68 22.70 3.53
C VAL A 35 5.44 23.92 2.98
N GLU A 36 5.20 25.10 3.55
CA GLU A 36 5.89 26.35 3.22
C GLU A 36 7.36 26.31 3.64
N GLN A 37 7.66 25.79 4.84
CA GLN A 37 9.04 25.64 5.31
C GLN A 37 9.84 24.67 4.43
N VAL A 38 9.21 23.58 3.98
CA VAL A 38 9.83 22.67 3.01
C VAL A 38 10.02 23.38 1.67
N ALA A 39 9.02 24.10 1.17
CA ALA A 39 9.12 24.83 -0.09
C ALA A 39 10.29 25.84 -0.07
N GLU A 40 10.44 26.64 1.00
CA GLU A 40 11.53 27.62 1.14
C GLU A 40 12.92 26.98 1.05
N LYS A 41 13.09 25.79 1.64
CA LYS A 41 14.37 25.04 1.60
C LYS A 41 14.65 24.39 0.24
N HIS A 42 13.61 24.10 -0.54
CA HIS A 42 13.72 23.36 -1.81
C HIS A 42 13.40 24.22 -3.05
N GLY A 43 13.72 25.51 -3.02
CA GLY A 43 13.62 26.39 -4.20
C GLY A 43 12.22 26.94 -4.50
N GLY A 44 11.31 26.84 -3.54
CA GLY A 44 9.93 27.31 -3.61
C GLY A 44 8.95 26.30 -4.20
N GLY A 45 7.81 26.81 -4.67
CA GLY A 45 6.79 26.02 -5.37
C GLY A 45 5.63 25.52 -4.50
N ASN A 46 4.66 24.88 -5.16
CA ASN A 46 3.43 24.39 -4.54
C ASN A 46 3.55 22.88 -4.24
N TRP A 47 4.16 22.56 -3.09
CA TRP A 47 4.34 21.20 -2.60
C TRP A 47 3.04 20.60 -2.07
N THR A 48 2.80 19.31 -2.27
CA THR A 48 1.65 18.57 -1.71
C THR A 48 2.16 17.59 -0.66
N ARG A 49 1.55 17.58 0.53
CA ARG A 49 1.89 16.60 1.58
C ARG A 49 1.00 15.36 1.50
N PHE A 50 1.61 14.23 1.14
CA PHE A 50 0.99 12.92 1.22
C PHE A 50 1.31 12.25 2.56
N VAL A 51 0.31 11.67 3.20
CA VAL A 51 0.48 10.81 4.37
C VAL A 51 0.15 9.40 3.94
N CYS A 52 1.16 8.52 3.95
CA CYS A 52 1.06 7.16 3.45
C CYS A 52 1.00 6.19 4.63
N ILE A 53 -0.05 5.37 4.68
CA ILE A 53 -0.24 4.31 5.68
C ILE A 53 -0.71 3.04 4.97
N SER A 54 -0.59 1.90 5.65
CA SER A 54 -1.08 0.61 5.16
C SER A 54 -1.21 -0.34 6.35
N ASP A 55 -1.87 -1.48 6.16
CA ASP A 55 -1.81 -2.63 7.08
C ASP A 55 -2.22 -2.25 8.51
N THR A 56 -3.26 -1.42 8.61
CA THR A 56 -3.72 -0.93 9.91
C THR A 56 -4.48 -2.01 10.66
N HIS A 57 -5.07 -2.98 9.96
CA HIS A 57 -5.75 -4.13 10.56
C HIS A 57 -6.70 -3.74 11.70
N SER A 58 -7.55 -2.74 11.45
CA SER A 58 -8.47 -2.15 12.43
C SER A 58 -7.84 -1.49 13.66
N LYS A 59 -6.54 -1.23 13.66
CA LYS A 59 -5.85 -0.38 14.63
C LYS A 59 -6.03 1.08 14.22
N THR A 60 -6.00 1.96 15.22
CA THR A 60 -6.11 3.41 15.04
C THR A 60 -4.97 4.06 15.80
N PHE A 61 -4.41 5.12 15.24
CA PHE A 61 -3.29 5.86 15.81
C PHE A 61 -3.37 7.32 15.38
N ASP A 62 -2.52 8.14 15.98
CA ASP A 62 -2.39 9.54 15.61
C ASP A 62 -1.72 9.64 14.23
N VAL A 63 -2.42 10.23 13.28
CA VAL A 63 -1.94 10.43 11.91
C VAL A 63 -1.58 11.91 11.76
N PRO A 64 -0.37 12.24 11.29
CA PRO A 64 0.04 13.62 11.11
C PRO A 64 -0.85 14.34 10.11
N HIS A 65 -0.86 15.66 10.19
CA HIS A 65 -1.61 16.48 9.24
C HIS A 65 -0.97 16.42 7.85
N GLY A 66 -1.80 16.29 6.82
CA GLY A 66 -1.40 16.36 5.42
C GLY A 66 -2.52 16.84 4.49
N ASP A 67 -2.18 17.00 3.21
CA ASP A 67 -3.16 17.35 2.18
C ASP A 67 -3.99 16.14 1.77
N VAL A 68 -3.32 14.98 1.61
CA VAL A 68 -3.86 13.74 1.06
C VAL A 68 -3.44 12.56 1.92
N LEU A 69 -4.39 11.71 2.30
CA LEU A 69 -4.11 10.41 2.92
C LEU A 69 -4.14 9.32 1.84
N LEU A 70 -3.15 8.42 1.85
CA LEU A 70 -3.11 7.21 1.04
C LEU A 70 -3.10 5.99 1.99
N HIS A 71 -4.04 5.08 1.84
CA HIS A 71 -4.07 3.80 2.58
C HIS A 71 -3.94 2.63 1.61
N SER A 72 -2.83 1.89 1.70
CA SER A 72 -2.45 0.85 0.72
C SER A 72 -3.01 -0.54 1.03
N GLY A 73 -4.22 -0.64 1.58
CA GLY A 73 -4.87 -1.93 1.86
C GLY A 73 -4.70 -2.42 3.29
N ASP A 74 -5.36 -3.54 3.58
CA ASP A 74 -5.48 -4.16 4.90
C ASP A 74 -6.04 -3.20 5.95
N LEU A 75 -7.22 -2.68 5.62
CA LEU A 75 -8.03 -1.82 6.49
C LEU A 75 -8.55 -2.61 7.71
N THR A 76 -8.74 -3.92 7.55
CA THR A 76 -9.38 -4.80 8.52
C THR A 76 -8.53 -6.04 8.83
N GLN A 77 -8.94 -6.82 9.83
CA GLN A 77 -8.30 -8.10 10.14
C GLN A 77 -8.83 -9.23 9.27
N VAL A 78 -10.15 -9.31 9.08
CA VAL A 78 -10.79 -10.34 8.24
C VAL A 78 -12.03 -9.80 7.53
N GLY A 79 -12.15 -8.48 7.43
CA GLY A 79 -13.24 -7.78 6.76
C GLY A 79 -14.58 -7.83 7.48
N ARG A 80 -14.64 -7.99 8.80
CA ARG A 80 -15.94 -7.90 9.51
C ARG A 80 -16.53 -6.50 9.39
N GLU A 81 -17.86 -6.39 9.34
CA GLU A 81 -18.52 -5.07 9.26
C GLU A 81 -18.12 -4.15 10.42
N GLY A 82 -17.99 -4.68 11.64
CA GLY A 82 -17.54 -3.89 12.80
C GLY A 82 -16.08 -3.42 12.69
N GLU A 83 -15.22 -4.21 12.06
CA GLU A 83 -13.82 -3.86 11.76
C GLU A 83 -13.79 -2.73 10.73
N MET A 84 -14.50 -2.91 9.61
CA MET A 84 -14.61 -1.91 8.55
C MET A 84 -15.19 -0.59 9.08
N LYS A 85 -16.28 -0.66 9.83
CA LYS A 85 -16.89 0.51 10.48
C LYS A 85 -15.88 1.27 11.33
N LYS A 86 -15.17 0.57 12.25
CA LYS A 86 -14.19 1.19 13.14
C LYS A 86 -13.08 1.89 12.34
N THR A 87 -12.52 1.21 11.34
CA THR A 87 -11.45 1.78 10.50
C THR A 87 -11.94 2.99 9.71
N MET A 88 -13.11 2.90 9.08
CA MET A 88 -13.62 3.98 8.24
C MET A 88 -14.09 5.19 9.05
N GLU A 89 -14.69 5.01 10.22
CA GLU A 89 -15.02 6.12 11.14
C GLU A 89 -13.76 6.89 11.56
N TRP A 90 -12.64 6.18 11.80
CA TRP A 90 -11.34 6.80 12.07
C TRP A 90 -10.82 7.57 10.85
N ILE A 91 -10.83 6.97 9.65
CA ILE A 91 -10.40 7.65 8.40
C ILE A 91 -11.26 8.89 8.11
N TYR A 92 -12.57 8.82 8.32
CA TYR A 92 -13.48 9.95 8.11
C TYR A 92 -13.15 11.14 9.02
N SER A 93 -12.75 10.85 10.26
CA SER A 93 -12.42 11.88 11.25
C SER A 93 -11.15 12.68 10.91
N MET A 94 -10.30 12.16 10.01
CA MET A 94 -9.03 12.80 9.67
C MET A 94 -9.23 14.08 8.85
N PRO A 95 -8.38 15.11 9.06
CA PRO A 95 -8.55 16.42 8.44
C PRO A 95 -8.09 16.49 6.97
N HIS A 96 -7.49 15.42 6.44
CA HIS A 96 -7.05 15.30 5.05
C HIS A 96 -8.22 15.59 4.10
N LYS A 97 -8.00 16.44 3.08
CA LYS A 97 -9.07 16.85 2.16
C LYS A 97 -9.47 15.71 1.22
N VAL A 98 -8.50 14.88 0.85
CA VAL A 98 -8.70 13.70 0.01
C VAL A 98 -8.09 12.51 0.74
N LYS A 99 -8.83 11.40 0.82
CA LYS A 99 -8.34 10.12 1.34
C LYS A 99 -8.53 9.06 0.26
N ILE A 100 -7.46 8.46 -0.22
CA ILE A 100 -7.52 7.39 -1.22
C ILE A 100 -7.18 6.09 -0.53
N VAL A 101 -8.09 5.12 -0.64
CA VAL A 101 -7.95 3.80 -0.02
C VAL A 101 -8.11 2.71 -1.06
N ILE A 102 -7.34 1.65 -0.91
CA ILE A 102 -7.53 0.37 -1.62
C ILE A 102 -7.80 -0.73 -0.58
N ALA A 103 -8.27 -1.88 -1.02
CA ALA A 103 -8.34 -3.08 -0.19
C ALA A 103 -6.97 -3.77 -0.14
N GLY A 104 -6.79 -4.67 0.83
CA GLY A 104 -5.69 -5.64 0.86
C GLY A 104 -6.18 -7.08 1.07
N ASN A 105 -5.26 -8.00 1.33
CA ASN A 105 -5.55 -9.42 1.42
C ASN A 105 -6.40 -9.81 2.66
N HIS A 106 -6.48 -8.97 3.68
CA HIS A 106 -7.31 -9.16 4.88
C HIS A 106 -8.73 -8.58 4.74
N ASP A 107 -9.00 -7.77 3.72
CA ASP A 107 -10.34 -7.19 3.49
C ASP A 107 -11.27 -8.17 2.75
N LEU A 108 -11.39 -9.40 3.31
CA LEU A 108 -11.87 -10.60 2.64
C LEU A 108 -13.16 -10.43 1.82
N PRO A 109 -14.25 -9.83 2.36
CA PRO A 109 -15.53 -9.79 1.65
C PRO A 109 -15.50 -8.91 0.41
N LEU A 110 -14.51 -8.01 0.28
CA LEU A 110 -14.36 -7.15 -0.89
C LEU A 110 -13.92 -7.93 -2.14
N HIS A 111 -13.22 -9.07 -2.00
CA HIS A 111 -12.89 -9.94 -3.14
C HIS A 111 -14.09 -10.83 -3.50
N ARG A 112 -15.05 -10.25 -4.23
CA ARG A 112 -16.26 -10.95 -4.71
C ARG A 112 -15.88 -12.14 -5.60
N GLY A 113 -16.57 -13.27 -5.46
CA GLY A 113 -16.22 -14.52 -6.15
C GLY A 113 -15.20 -15.37 -5.40
N TRP A 114 -14.06 -14.81 -4.97
CA TRP A 114 -13.14 -15.56 -4.09
C TRP A 114 -13.78 -15.80 -2.72
N TYR A 115 -14.37 -14.76 -2.13
CA TYR A 115 -14.96 -14.86 -0.80
C TYR A 115 -16.15 -15.84 -0.75
N ASP A 116 -16.93 -15.92 -1.83
CA ASP A 116 -18.05 -16.85 -1.96
C ASP A 116 -17.62 -18.31 -1.76
N ASN A 117 -16.40 -18.63 -2.17
CA ASN A 117 -15.82 -19.97 -2.12
C ASN A 117 -14.91 -20.20 -0.89
N ASN A 118 -14.38 -19.14 -0.28
CA ASN A 118 -13.32 -19.24 0.74
C ASN A 118 -13.72 -18.79 2.16
N TRP A 119 -14.88 -18.14 2.35
CA TRP A 119 -15.26 -17.53 3.63
C TRP A 119 -15.20 -18.47 4.85
N LYS A 120 -15.46 -19.77 4.66
CA LYS A 120 -15.50 -20.76 5.76
C LYS A 120 -14.16 -20.95 6.47
N LYS A 121 -13.04 -20.58 5.83
CA LYS A 121 -11.71 -20.69 6.43
C LYS A 121 -11.48 -19.66 7.54
N ARG A 122 -12.13 -18.50 7.44
CA ARG A 122 -11.84 -17.32 8.29
C ARG A 122 -13.09 -16.77 9.00
N SER A 123 -14.28 -17.32 8.72
CA SER A 123 -15.52 -16.90 9.38
C SER A 123 -16.48 -18.07 9.62
N GLN A 124 -17.16 -18.02 10.79
CA GLN A 124 -18.24 -18.95 11.14
C GLN A 124 -19.52 -18.70 10.35
N LYS A 125 -19.73 -17.46 9.89
CA LYS A 125 -20.87 -17.03 9.10
C LYS A 125 -20.37 -16.22 7.91
N LYS A 126 -20.92 -16.49 6.73
CA LYS A 126 -20.64 -15.67 5.55
C LYS A 126 -21.01 -14.21 5.83
N LEU A 127 -20.07 -13.31 5.57
CA LEU A 127 -20.26 -11.87 5.69
C LEU A 127 -20.92 -11.33 4.41
N ASP A 128 -21.75 -10.31 4.56
CA ASP A 128 -22.45 -9.68 3.44
C ASP A 128 -21.58 -8.54 2.87
N PHE A 129 -21.42 -8.51 1.55
CA PHE A 129 -20.56 -7.54 0.87
C PHE A 129 -21.10 -6.12 1.00
N GLU A 130 -22.41 -5.94 0.82
CA GLU A 130 -23.04 -4.64 0.63
C GLU A 130 -22.86 -3.70 1.84
N PRO A 131 -23.10 -4.14 3.10
CA PRO A 131 -22.87 -3.27 4.26
C PRO A 131 -21.40 -2.86 4.44
N ILE A 132 -20.46 -3.77 4.12
CA ILE A 132 -19.02 -3.52 4.23
C ILE A 132 -18.58 -2.53 3.15
N HIS A 133 -18.99 -2.76 1.90
CA HIS A 133 -18.65 -1.91 0.78
C HIS A 133 -19.27 -0.51 0.88
N GLU A 134 -20.44 -0.36 1.49
CA GLU A 134 -21.07 0.95 1.72
C GLU A 134 -20.19 1.87 2.57
N TRP A 135 -19.39 1.34 3.51
CA TRP A 135 -18.41 2.14 4.24
C TRP A 135 -17.25 2.67 3.38
N LEU A 136 -17.06 2.19 2.16
CA LEU A 136 -16.00 2.63 1.26
C LEU A 136 -16.49 3.60 0.19
N VAL A 137 -17.74 3.43 -0.28
CA VAL A 137 -18.28 4.18 -1.43
C VAL A 137 -19.56 4.96 -1.14
N GLY A 138 -20.09 4.80 0.07
CA GLY A 138 -21.37 5.35 0.50
C GLY A 138 -21.34 6.87 0.68
N LYS A 139 -22.46 7.40 1.18
CA LYS A 139 -22.62 8.84 1.40
C LYS A 139 -21.56 9.41 2.35
N MET A 140 -21.31 8.74 3.48
CA MET A 140 -20.33 9.19 4.48
C MET A 140 -18.92 9.22 3.92
N ALA A 141 -18.52 8.21 3.13
CA ALA A 141 -17.23 8.17 2.46
C ALA A 141 -17.05 9.40 1.55
N LYS A 142 -18.04 9.66 0.67
CA LYS A 142 -18.01 10.79 -0.25
C LYS A 142 -17.97 12.14 0.46
N GLU A 143 -18.80 12.35 1.48
CA GLU A 143 -18.84 13.59 2.25
C GLU A 143 -17.55 13.82 3.05
N SER A 144 -16.84 12.74 3.40
CA SER A 144 -15.55 12.79 4.10
C SER A 144 -14.34 12.86 3.17
N GLY A 145 -14.55 12.93 1.85
CA GLY A 145 -13.48 13.01 0.85
C GLY A 145 -12.75 11.69 0.59
N VAL A 146 -13.37 10.54 0.90
CA VAL A 146 -12.81 9.21 0.64
C VAL A 146 -13.08 8.78 -0.81
N ILE A 147 -12.06 8.19 -1.43
CA ILE A 147 -12.12 7.56 -2.75
C ILE A 147 -11.56 6.13 -2.60
N TYR A 148 -12.42 5.13 -2.77
CA TYR A 148 -12.00 3.73 -2.85
C TYR A 148 -11.65 3.38 -4.29
N LEU A 149 -10.49 2.73 -4.49
CA LEU A 149 -10.02 2.29 -5.80
C LEU A 149 -9.87 0.76 -5.82
N GLU A 150 -10.33 0.14 -6.91
CA GLU A 150 -10.14 -1.27 -7.19
C GLU A 150 -9.90 -1.48 -8.69
N ASN A 151 -8.62 -1.55 -9.08
CA ASN A 151 -8.17 -1.60 -10.48
C ASN A 151 -8.64 -0.42 -11.32
N GLN A 152 -8.64 0.79 -10.74
CA GLN A 152 -9.17 1.99 -11.37
C GLN A 152 -8.24 3.19 -11.15
N ALA A 153 -8.26 4.10 -12.13
CA ALA A 153 -7.64 5.41 -12.02
C ALA A 153 -8.64 6.50 -11.62
N VAL A 154 -8.16 7.48 -10.87
CA VAL A 154 -8.89 8.73 -10.57
C VAL A 154 -7.97 9.94 -10.72
N LYS A 155 -8.55 11.09 -11.02
CA LYS A 155 -7.87 12.39 -10.94
C LYS A 155 -8.50 13.24 -9.86
N PHE A 156 -7.70 13.98 -9.12
CA PHE A 156 -8.18 14.84 -8.04
C PHE A 156 -7.32 16.09 -7.88
N ARG A 157 -7.88 17.09 -7.19
CA ARG A 157 -7.19 18.31 -6.75
C ARG A 157 -7.47 18.55 -5.28
N VAL A 158 -6.46 18.97 -4.54
CA VAL A 158 -6.58 19.35 -3.12
C VAL A 158 -7.28 20.72 -2.96
N ALA A 159 -7.11 21.61 -3.96
CA ALA A 159 -7.82 22.88 -4.10
C ALA A 159 -7.74 23.36 -5.57
N PRO A 160 -8.60 24.30 -6.02
CA PRO A 160 -8.68 24.72 -7.43
C PRO A 160 -7.36 25.21 -8.05
N GLU A 161 -6.54 25.90 -7.26
CA GLU A 161 -5.24 26.47 -7.61
C GLU A 161 -4.07 25.47 -7.48
N ARG A 162 -4.33 24.30 -6.93
CA ARG A 162 -3.32 23.26 -6.68
C ARG A 162 -3.22 22.32 -7.89
N ARG A 163 -2.07 21.66 -8.00
CA ARG A 163 -1.80 20.65 -9.03
C ARG A 163 -2.89 19.56 -9.03
N GLU A 164 -3.25 19.13 -10.23
CA GLU A 164 -4.04 17.90 -10.44
C GLU A 164 -3.13 16.69 -10.36
N TRP A 165 -3.55 15.72 -9.56
CA TRP A 165 -2.89 14.43 -9.37
C TRP A 165 -3.73 13.32 -9.99
N SER A 166 -3.05 12.32 -10.55
CA SER A 166 -3.65 11.08 -11.01
C SER A 166 -3.20 9.91 -10.14
N VAL A 167 -4.10 9.01 -9.80
CA VAL A 167 -3.81 7.83 -8.97
C VAL A 167 -4.43 6.60 -9.60
N TYR A 168 -3.66 5.52 -9.71
CA TYR A 168 -4.17 4.19 -10.01
C TYR A 168 -4.07 3.32 -8.76
N GLY A 169 -5.16 2.64 -8.40
CA GLY A 169 -5.23 1.79 -7.21
C GLY A 169 -5.54 0.34 -7.55
N SER A 170 -4.79 -0.62 -6.99
CA SER A 170 -5.04 -2.06 -7.14
C SER A 170 -4.81 -2.83 -5.83
N PRO A 171 -5.78 -3.63 -5.36
CA PRO A 171 -5.61 -4.41 -4.14
C PRO A 171 -4.84 -5.71 -4.34
N TRP A 172 -4.44 -6.04 -5.57
CA TRP A 172 -3.96 -7.37 -5.92
C TRP A 172 -2.46 -7.57 -5.64
N GLN A 173 -2.11 -8.76 -5.15
CA GLN A 173 -0.72 -9.17 -4.90
C GLN A 173 -0.44 -10.61 -5.38
N PRO A 174 0.83 -10.97 -5.63
CA PRO A 174 1.20 -12.36 -5.89
C PRO A 174 0.77 -13.25 -4.73
N GLU A 175 0.44 -14.50 -5.03
CA GLU A 175 -0.02 -15.45 -4.02
C GLU A 175 0.88 -15.46 -2.76
N PHE A 176 0.29 -14.95 -1.68
CA PHE A 176 0.87 -14.94 -0.35
C PHE A 176 -0.14 -15.60 0.59
N PHE A 177 0.05 -16.92 0.78
CA PHE A 177 -0.91 -17.82 1.43
C PHE A 177 -2.29 -17.80 0.75
N ASN A 178 -3.34 -18.32 1.40
CA ASN A 178 -4.68 -18.38 0.82
C ASN A 178 -5.58 -17.24 1.34
N TRP A 179 -5.22 -16.00 1.02
CA TRP A 179 -5.95 -14.78 1.35
C TRP A 179 -6.66 -14.15 0.13
N ALA A 180 -7.41 -13.08 0.37
CA ALA A 180 -8.10 -12.35 -0.70
C ALA A 180 -7.09 -11.63 -1.63
N PHE A 181 -7.56 -11.25 -2.82
CA PHE A 181 -6.79 -10.55 -3.84
C PHE A 181 -5.43 -11.16 -4.27
N ASN A 182 -5.24 -12.47 -4.05
CA ASN A 182 -4.10 -13.21 -4.58
C ASN A 182 -4.30 -13.56 -6.06
N TYR A 183 -3.25 -13.41 -6.86
CA TYR A 183 -3.11 -14.00 -8.20
C TYR A 183 -1.89 -14.92 -8.27
N LYS A 184 -1.91 -15.88 -9.20
CA LYS A 184 -0.73 -16.69 -9.47
C LYS A 184 0.34 -15.86 -10.18
N ARG A 185 1.62 -16.11 -9.88
CA ARG A 185 2.73 -15.32 -10.46
C ARG A 185 2.73 -15.30 -11.99
N ASP A 186 2.29 -16.37 -12.66
CA ASP A 186 2.16 -16.45 -14.11
C ASP A 186 0.98 -15.64 -14.69
N GLU A 187 0.01 -15.24 -13.86
CA GLU A 187 -1.12 -14.37 -14.22
C GLU A 187 -0.78 -12.88 -14.08
N ALA A 188 0.32 -12.55 -13.41
CA ALA A 188 0.70 -11.19 -13.03
C ALA A 188 0.75 -10.23 -14.24
N GLU A 189 1.34 -10.65 -15.35
CA GLU A 189 1.44 -9.83 -16.56
C GLU A 189 0.06 -9.46 -17.12
N GLY A 190 -0.89 -10.40 -17.14
CA GLY A 190 -2.25 -10.18 -17.61
C GLY A 190 -3.03 -9.18 -16.76
N LEU A 191 -2.61 -8.98 -15.50
CA LEU A 191 -3.17 -7.97 -14.61
C LEU A 191 -2.42 -6.64 -14.73
N VAL A 192 -1.11 -6.63 -14.49
CA VAL A 192 -0.28 -5.42 -14.38
C VAL A 192 -0.17 -4.66 -15.70
N SER A 193 -0.22 -5.35 -16.85
CA SER A 193 -0.24 -4.71 -18.18
C SER A 193 -1.43 -3.76 -18.37
N LYS A 194 -2.51 -3.92 -17.59
CA LYS A 194 -3.70 -3.06 -17.62
C LYS A 194 -3.59 -1.84 -16.72
N TYR A 195 -2.57 -1.77 -15.85
CA TYR A 195 -2.40 -0.64 -14.95
C TYR A 195 -2.09 0.63 -15.75
N GLU A 196 -2.79 1.71 -15.43
CA GLU A 196 -2.60 3.00 -16.10
C GLU A 196 -1.34 3.70 -15.55
N SER A 197 -0.67 4.48 -16.41
CA SER A 197 0.47 5.30 -15.98
C SER A 197 -0.07 6.59 -15.34
N THR A 198 0.14 6.73 -14.04
CA THR A 198 -0.39 7.82 -13.21
C THR A 198 0.72 8.44 -12.35
N ASP A 199 0.47 9.61 -11.76
CA ASP A 199 1.41 10.27 -10.85
C ASP A 199 1.65 9.45 -9.58
N ILE A 200 0.61 8.78 -9.09
CA ILE A 200 0.65 7.95 -7.90
C ILE A 200 0.19 6.55 -8.29
N LEU A 201 0.96 5.55 -7.88
CA LEU A 201 0.57 4.15 -7.95
C LEU A 201 0.34 3.66 -6.52
N LEU A 202 -0.82 3.06 -6.27
CA LEU A 202 -1.20 2.52 -4.97
C LEU A 202 -1.50 1.04 -5.15
N THR A 203 -0.61 0.17 -4.70
CA THR A 203 -0.80 -1.29 -4.74
C THR A 203 -0.77 -1.85 -3.33
N HIS A 204 -1.43 -2.96 -3.06
CA HIS A 204 -1.30 -3.58 -1.74
C HIS A 204 0.08 -4.23 -1.58
N GLY A 205 0.46 -5.11 -2.52
CA GLY A 205 1.77 -5.75 -2.54
C GLY A 205 2.89 -4.91 -3.17
N PRO A 206 4.16 -5.17 -2.80
CA PRO A 206 5.34 -4.49 -3.34
C PRO A 206 5.75 -5.00 -4.74
N PRO A 207 6.52 -4.22 -5.51
CA PRO A 207 7.30 -4.73 -6.64
C PRO A 207 8.42 -5.67 -6.16
N HIS A 208 8.78 -6.66 -6.98
CA HIS A 208 9.89 -7.57 -6.66
C HIS A 208 11.21 -6.81 -6.47
N GLN A 209 11.96 -7.17 -5.42
CA GLN A 209 13.24 -6.59 -5.01
C GLN A 209 13.18 -5.13 -4.53
N ILE A 210 11.99 -4.60 -4.25
CA ILE A 210 11.79 -3.25 -3.72
C ILE A 210 10.92 -3.34 -2.47
N LEU A 211 11.57 -3.32 -1.30
CA LEU A 211 10.92 -3.36 0.02
C LEU A 211 9.94 -4.53 0.12
N ASP A 212 10.42 -5.73 -0.25
CA ASP A 212 9.63 -6.96 -0.36
C ASP A 212 10.32 -8.18 0.29
N GLN A 213 11.41 -7.97 1.03
CA GLN A 213 12.11 -9.04 1.73
C GLN A 213 11.35 -9.42 3.01
N THR A 214 11.06 -10.71 3.16
CA THR A 214 10.47 -11.22 4.39
C THR A 214 11.53 -11.50 5.46
N ARG A 215 11.11 -11.74 6.72
CA ARG A 215 11.98 -12.24 7.80
C ARG A 215 12.62 -13.60 7.50
N GLY A 216 12.10 -14.32 6.51
CA GLY A 216 12.66 -15.56 5.99
C GLY A 216 13.66 -15.37 4.85
N ASP A 217 14.06 -14.12 4.57
CA ASP A 217 14.92 -13.73 3.44
C ASP A 217 14.32 -14.05 2.06
N GLU A 218 13.00 -14.18 1.97
CA GLU A 218 12.28 -14.39 0.70
C GLU A 218 11.90 -13.05 0.06
N MET A 219 12.16 -12.89 -1.23
CA MET A 219 11.72 -11.72 -2.01
C MET A 219 10.37 -12.03 -2.65
N VAL A 220 9.29 -11.50 -2.08
CA VAL A 220 7.92 -11.95 -2.40
C VAL A 220 7.14 -10.99 -3.29
N GLY A 221 7.71 -9.84 -3.64
CA GLY A 221 7.08 -8.85 -4.49
C GLY A 221 6.81 -9.34 -5.92
N CYS A 222 6.07 -8.52 -6.68
CA CYS A 222 5.62 -8.84 -8.03
C CYS A 222 6.67 -8.50 -9.10
N GLU A 223 7.13 -9.51 -9.85
CA GLU A 223 8.13 -9.37 -10.90
C GLU A 223 7.60 -8.58 -12.10
N ALA A 224 6.35 -8.80 -12.49
CA ALA A 224 5.72 -8.04 -13.58
C ALA A 224 5.62 -6.54 -13.23
N LEU A 225 5.24 -6.23 -11.99
CA LEU A 225 5.18 -4.85 -11.49
C LEU A 225 6.56 -4.20 -11.52
N ALA A 226 7.58 -4.88 -11.00
CA ALA A 226 8.96 -4.41 -11.06
C ALA A 226 9.42 -4.19 -12.52
N ALA A 227 9.10 -5.10 -13.44
CA ALA A 227 9.46 -4.98 -14.85
C ALA A 227 8.80 -3.76 -15.53
N HIS A 228 7.52 -3.51 -15.25
CA HIS A 228 6.78 -2.37 -15.82
C HIS A 228 7.22 -1.01 -15.26
N ILE A 229 7.71 -0.98 -14.01
CA ILE A 229 8.37 0.18 -13.40
C ILE A 229 9.75 0.39 -14.06
N THR A 230 10.56 -0.66 -14.09
CA THR A 230 11.95 -0.65 -14.58
C THR A 230 12.06 -0.27 -16.06
N CYS A 231 11.13 -0.74 -16.90
CA CYS A 231 11.10 -0.39 -18.31
C CYS A 231 10.55 1.02 -18.59
N GLY A 232 10.06 1.72 -17.56
CA GLY A 232 9.56 3.09 -17.65
C GLY A 232 8.14 3.20 -18.22
N ARG A 233 7.38 2.10 -18.33
CA ARG A 233 5.94 2.19 -18.70
C ARG A 233 5.15 2.81 -17.55
N LEU A 234 5.37 2.32 -16.34
CA LEU A 234 4.86 2.90 -15.11
C LEU A 234 5.96 3.78 -14.51
N ARG A 235 5.78 5.09 -14.55
CA ARG A 235 6.73 6.06 -13.95
C ARG A 235 6.03 6.92 -12.89
N PRO A 236 5.53 6.30 -11.81
CA PRO A 236 4.90 7.06 -10.75
C PRO A 236 5.92 8.01 -10.10
N ARG A 237 5.43 9.16 -9.64
CA ARG A 237 6.16 10.07 -8.75
C ARG A 237 6.15 9.54 -7.32
N LEU A 238 5.13 8.77 -6.96
CA LEU A 238 5.00 8.07 -5.68
C LEU A 238 4.37 6.70 -5.93
N HIS A 239 5.05 5.64 -5.50
CA HIS A 239 4.46 4.31 -5.40
C HIS A 239 4.36 3.95 -3.92
N ALA A 240 3.13 3.86 -3.41
CA ALA A 240 2.86 3.47 -2.04
C ALA A 240 2.26 2.06 -2.02
N PHE A 241 2.72 1.25 -1.08
CA PHE A 241 2.30 -0.14 -0.87
C PHE A 241 2.55 -0.57 0.57
N GLY A 242 2.09 -1.77 0.93
CA GLY A 242 2.24 -2.37 2.25
C GLY A 242 2.48 -3.88 2.15
N HIS A 243 1.67 -4.68 2.83
CA HIS A 243 1.64 -6.14 2.82
C HIS A 243 2.85 -6.83 3.48
N ILE A 244 4.07 -6.39 3.20
CA ILE A 244 5.30 -6.95 3.78
C ILE A 244 5.75 -6.07 4.95
N HIS A 245 5.25 -6.38 6.14
CA HIS A 245 5.37 -5.50 7.31
C HIS A 245 6.82 -5.28 7.72
N GLU A 246 7.64 -6.31 7.64
CA GLU A 246 9.07 -6.25 7.96
C GLU A 246 9.88 -5.38 7.00
N ALA A 247 9.37 -5.11 5.79
CA ALA A 247 10.06 -4.35 4.76
C ALA A 247 9.72 -2.85 4.76
N HIS A 248 9.12 -2.33 5.84
CA HIS A 248 8.79 -0.91 5.99
C HIS A 248 10.01 0.00 5.70
N GLY A 249 9.84 0.94 4.77
CA GLY A 249 10.88 1.89 4.40
C GLY A 249 10.46 2.79 3.24
N ALA A 250 11.41 3.57 2.74
CA ALA A 250 11.22 4.38 1.55
C ALA A 250 12.54 4.53 0.78
N HIS A 251 12.43 4.82 -0.50
CA HIS A 251 13.55 5.09 -1.38
C HIS A 251 13.16 6.14 -2.42
N ILE A 252 14.06 7.08 -2.67
CA ILE A 252 13.89 8.07 -3.74
C ILE A 252 14.66 7.59 -4.96
N HIS A 253 13.91 7.32 -6.04
CA HIS A 253 14.48 6.94 -7.33
C HIS A 253 14.49 8.12 -8.31
N SER A 254 15.62 8.32 -8.99
CA SER A 254 15.74 9.27 -10.09
C SER A 254 15.57 8.58 -11.43
N TRP A 255 14.55 8.98 -12.18
CA TRP A 255 14.35 8.44 -13.52
C TRP A 255 15.33 9.05 -14.53
N GLU A 256 16.07 8.20 -15.26
CA GLU A 256 16.90 8.69 -16.36
C GLU A 256 16.06 9.20 -17.55
N SER A 257 16.65 10.11 -18.34
CA SER A 257 15.99 10.72 -19.51
C SER A 257 15.90 9.76 -20.70
N THR A 258 16.80 8.77 -20.78
CA THR A 258 16.80 7.71 -21.80
C THR A 258 17.52 6.47 -21.25
N GLY A 259 16.82 5.33 -21.15
CA GLY A 259 17.44 4.06 -20.80
C GLY A 259 16.43 3.07 -20.21
N VAL A 260 16.62 1.79 -20.52
CA VAL A 260 16.11 0.70 -19.68
C VAL A 260 16.89 0.84 -18.37
N CYS A 261 16.20 1.11 -17.25
CA CYS A 261 16.87 1.14 -15.96
C CYS A 261 17.23 -0.29 -15.56
N GLU A 262 18.33 -0.47 -14.84
CA GLU A 262 18.53 -1.73 -14.11
C GLU A 262 17.40 -1.88 -13.07
N PRO A 263 16.89 -3.10 -12.81
CA PRO A 263 15.90 -3.32 -11.77
C PRO A 263 16.40 -2.77 -10.43
N LEU A 264 15.56 -1.97 -9.78
CA LEU A 264 15.89 -1.45 -8.46
C LEU A 264 15.95 -2.60 -7.45
N GLN A 265 17.02 -2.61 -6.66
CA GLN A 265 17.19 -3.51 -5.53
C GLN A 265 17.30 -2.66 -4.27
N VAL A 266 16.20 -2.58 -3.52
CA VAL A 266 16.08 -1.72 -2.35
C VAL A 266 15.42 -2.54 -1.25
N GLN A 267 16.10 -2.71 -0.14
CA GLN A 267 15.53 -3.33 1.07
C GLN A 267 15.86 -2.45 2.27
N ASN A 268 14.98 -2.49 3.27
CA ASN A 268 15.25 -1.86 4.55
C ASN A 268 16.18 -2.75 5.40
N ASP A 269 16.69 -2.21 6.51
CA ASP A 269 17.39 -3.03 7.50
C ASP A 269 16.34 -3.83 8.28
N ILE A 270 16.37 -5.16 8.14
CA ILE A 270 15.49 -6.10 8.84
C ILE A 270 15.54 -5.98 10.38
N ASN A 271 16.55 -5.28 10.92
CA ASN A 271 16.66 -4.99 12.36
C ASN A 271 15.84 -3.78 12.82
N TYR A 272 15.05 -3.16 11.95
CA TYR A 272 14.10 -2.14 12.36
C TYR A 272 13.11 -2.75 13.37
N PRO A 273 12.97 -2.18 14.59
CA PRO A 273 12.18 -2.79 15.65
C PRO A 273 10.68 -2.61 15.41
N ILE A 274 10.13 -3.33 14.43
CA ILE A 274 8.69 -3.39 14.20
C ILE A 274 8.11 -4.41 15.17
N GLN A 275 7.40 -3.92 16.19
CA GLN A 275 6.54 -4.76 17.02
C GLN A 275 5.35 -5.23 16.18
N LEU A 276 5.52 -6.33 15.45
CA LEU A 276 4.38 -7.05 14.89
C LEU A 276 3.47 -7.50 16.02
N SER A 277 2.16 -7.38 15.82
CA SER A 277 1.24 -7.90 16.82
C SER A 277 1.24 -9.42 16.78
N PRO A 278 0.93 -10.11 17.91
CA PRO A 278 0.86 -11.56 17.94
C PRO A 278 -0.05 -12.13 16.84
N ASP A 279 -1.14 -11.45 16.53
CA ASP A 279 -2.13 -11.84 15.51
C ASP A 279 -1.51 -11.89 14.10
N ASP A 280 -0.72 -10.88 13.71
CA ASP A 280 -0.04 -10.83 12.40
C ASP A 280 0.96 -12.01 12.27
N SER A 281 1.64 -12.34 13.36
CA SER A 281 2.60 -13.45 13.40
C SER A 281 1.95 -14.84 13.39
N GLU A 282 0.76 -14.97 13.98
CA GLU A 282 -0.02 -16.21 13.97
C GLU A 282 -0.63 -16.48 12.60
N ASP A 283 -1.08 -15.45 11.89
CA ASP A 283 -1.64 -15.58 10.54
C ASP A 283 -0.57 -15.97 9.51
N GLU A 284 0.62 -15.37 9.58
CA GLU A 284 1.78 -15.82 8.79
C GLU A 284 2.20 -17.24 9.15
N ALA A 285 2.27 -17.57 10.45
CA ALA A 285 2.65 -18.90 10.89
C ALA A 285 1.64 -19.97 10.46
N ALA A 286 0.34 -19.65 10.47
CA ALA A 286 -0.72 -20.50 9.94
C ALA A 286 -0.57 -20.70 8.43
N GLY A 287 -0.31 -19.62 7.67
CA GLY A 287 -0.04 -19.71 6.25
C GLY A 287 1.19 -20.55 5.91
N ARG A 288 2.28 -20.42 6.68
CA ARG A 288 3.49 -21.25 6.50
C ARG A 288 3.25 -22.72 6.81
N ARG A 289 2.38 -23.05 7.79
CA ARG A 289 1.97 -24.44 8.08
C ARG A 289 1.15 -25.03 6.95
N GLU A 290 0.25 -24.27 6.32
CA GLU A 290 -0.52 -24.73 5.15
C GLU A 290 0.38 -25.04 3.93
N LYS A 291 1.45 -24.26 3.68
CA LYS A 291 2.44 -24.59 2.63
C LYS A 291 3.18 -25.92 2.86
N LEU A 292 3.26 -26.38 4.11
CA LEU A 292 3.97 -27.61 4.49
C LEU A 292 3.06 -28.85 4.49
N GLU A 293 1.73 -28.68 4.45
CA GLU A 293 0.81 -29.80 4.27
C GLU A 293 0.72 -30.14 2.78
N PRO A 294 1.15 -31.35 2.36
CA PRO A 294 1.01 -31.75 0.96
C PRO A 294 -0.47 -31.75 0.60
N SER A 295 -0.80 -31.17 -0.55
CA SER A 295 -2.12 -31.29 -1.14
C SER A 295 -2.52 -32.77 -1.19
N PRO A 296 -3.74 -33.15 -0.74
CA PRO A 296 -4.19 -34.52 -0.87
C PRO A 296 -4.12 -34.92 -2.35
N PRO A 297 -3.68 -36.15 -2.67
CA PRO A 297 -3.59 -36.58 -4.05
C PRO A 297 -4.96 -36.43 -4.72
N GLU A 298 -4.97 -35.84 -5.91
CA GLU A 298 -6.15 -35.88 -6.76
C GLU A 298 -6.46 -37.36 -7.05
N ASP A 299 -7.49 -37.89 -6.39
CA ASP A 299 -7.98 -39.22 -6.65
C ASP A 299 -8.52 -39.26 -8.09
N GLY A 300 -7.66 -39.78 -8.96
CA GLY A 300 -7.96 -40.07 -10.35
C GLY A 300 -9.11 -41.06 -10.44
N PHE A 301 -10.05 -40.72 -11.32
CA PHE A 301 -11.10 -41.57 -11.84
C PHE A 301 -10.64 -43.03 -12.06
N CYS A 302 -11.42 -43.97 -11.54
CA CYS A 302 -11.67 -45.30 -12.10
C CYS A 302 -13.17 -45.59 -11.98
#